data_AF-A0A662PUB0-F1
#
_entry.id   AF-A0A662PUB0-F1
#
_cell.length_a   1.000
_cell.length_b   1.000
_cell.length_c   1.000
_cell.angle_alpha   90.00
_cell.angle_beta   90.00
_cell.angle_gamma   90.00
#
_symmetry.space_group_name_H-M   'P 1'
#
loop_
_entity.id
_entity.type
_entity.pdbx_description
1 polymer ?
#
loop_
_entity_poly.entity_id
_entity_poly.type
_entity_poly.pdbx_seq_one_letter_code
_entity_poly.pdbx_strand_id
1 'polypeptide(L)'
;MSFEKYLEIFGFEGLRWVELIPMGRACYRLRSLFRKHPAKYFFDANCRASLLRDWHTHIDNYGNYITGYCGGLSLGDARRLDELLEEGLDLDQRPILGFLIEKTLGDLYDFAVREFGYRERGDGYISKCDLCQDIRRHIASQTDEFPELAPREFYEHLGDL
;
A
#
# COMPACT_ATOMS: atom_id res chain seq x y z
N MET A 1 6.52 -19.66 -14.37
CA MET A 1 7.46 -20.39 -13.50
C MET A 1 6.81 -21.71 -13.11
N SER A 2 7.55 -22.83 -13.09
CA SER A 2 6.98 -24.12 -12.63
C SER A 2 6.81 -24.13 -11.11
N PHE A 3 5.97 -25.03 -10.60
CA PHE A 3 5.72 -25.17 -9.17
C PHE A 3 6.98 -25.58 -8.40
N GLU A 4 7.79 -26.46 -8.98
CA GLU A 4 9.07 -26.90 -8.42
C GLU A 4 10.05 -25.74 -8.29
N LYS A 5 10.12 -24.88 -9.32
CA LYS A 5 10.97 -23.69 -9.31
C LYS A 5 10.45 -22.63 -8.34
N TYR A 6 9.13 -22.56 -8.12
CA TYR A 6 8.54 -21.72 -7.08
C TYR A 6 8.98 -22.19 -5.68
N LEU A 7 8.85 -23.49 -5.41
CA LEU A 7 9.23 -24.07 -4.11
C LEU A 7 10.73 -23.98 -3.83
N GLU A 8 11.58 -24.11 -4.85
CA GLU A 8 13.03 -23.93 -4.72
C GLU A 8 13.40 -22.50 -4.29
N ILE A 9 12.72 -21.49 -4.85
CA ILE A 9 13.00 -20.07 -4.59
C ILE A 9 12.37 -19.60 -3.28
N PHE A 10 11.13 -19.98 -2.99
CA PHE A 10 10.31 -19.42 -1.92
C PHE A 10 10.05 -20.38 -0.74
N GLY A 11 10.41 -21.66 -0.88
CA GLY A 11 10.12 -22.70 0.09
C GLY A 11 8.61 -22.98 0.28
N PHE A 12 8.30 -23.95 1.14
CA PHE A 12 6.90 -24.22 1.53
C PHE A 12 6.25 -23.03 2.25
N GLU A 13 7.03 -22.17 2.90
CA GLU A 13 6.54 -20.93 3.50
C GLU A 13 5.98 -19.96 2.43
N GLY A 14 6.52 -19.99 1.21
CA GLY A 14 5.98 -19.25 0.06
C GLY A 14 4.52 -19.64 -0.25
N LEU A 15 4.14 -20.91 -0.01
CA LEU A 15 2.78 -21.39 -0.24
C LEU A 15 1.73 -20.71 0.65
N ARG A 16 2.13 -20.16 1.81
CA ARG A 16 1.20 -19.44 2.71
C ARG A 16 0.54 -18.21 2.05
N TRP A 17 1.07 -17.76 0.92
CA TRP A 17 0.62 -16.55 0.21
C TRP A 17 0.17 -16.82 -1.24
N VAL A 18 0.08 -18.10 -1.66
CA VAL A 18 -0.17 -18.46 -3.07
C VAL A 18 -1.61 -18.14 -3.52
N GLU A 19 -2.58 -18.15 -2.61
CA GLU A 19 -3.99 -17.93 -2.95
C GLU A 19 -4.54 -16.58 -2.47
N LEU A 20 -3.90 -15.98 -1.46
CA LEU A 20 -4.37 -14.75 -0.82
C LEU A 20 -3.24 -13.73 -0.70
N ILE A 21 -3.45 -12.58 -1.34
CA ILE A 21 -2.56 -11.43 -1.22
C ILE A 21 -2.96 -10.67 0.06
N PRO A 22 -2.09 -10.55 1.09
CA PRO A 22 -2.42 -9.87 2.34
C PRO A 22 -2.38 -8.35 2.17
N MET A 23 -3.32 -7.84 1.39
CA MET A 23 -3.50 -6.43 1.04
C MET A 23 -5.00 -6.11 0.94
N GLY A 24 -5.35 -4.82 0.91
CA GLY A 24 -6.72 -4.40 0.63
C GLY A 24 -7.71 -4.93 1.68
N ARG A 25 -8.88 -5.40 1.23
CA ARG A 25 -9.91 -5.92 2.14
C ARG A 25 -9.53 -7.24 2.81
N ALA A 26 -8.59 -8.02 2.26
CA ALA A 26 -8.11 -9.25 2.89
C ALA A 26 -7.49 -8.95 4.26
N CYS A 27 -6.79 -7.80 4.38
CA CYS A 27 -6.28 -7.28 5.64
C CYS A 27 -7.37 -6.88 6.63
N TYR A 28 -8.65 -6.85 6.29
CA TYR A 28 -9.72 -6.54 7.25
C TYR A 28 -10.56 -7.78 7.55
N ARG A 29 -10.81 -8.61 6.54
CA ARG A 29 -11.72 -9.74 6.61
C ARG A 29 -11.06 -11.07 6.94
N LEU A 30 -9.83 -11.27 6.49
CA LEU A 30 -9.15 -12.57 6.51
C LEU A 30 -7.92 -12.58 7.43
N ARG A 31 -7.75 -11.56 8.27
CA ARG A 31 -6.59 -11.42 9.19
C ARG A 31 -6.39 -12.61 10.12
N SER A 32 -7.48 -13.28 10.51
CA SER A 32 -7.44 -14.44 11.41
C SER A 32 -6.71 -15.64 10.81
N LEU A 33 -6.56 -15.68 9.48
CA LEU A 33 -5.84 -16.73 8.77
C LEU A 33 -4.31 -16.56 8.82
N PHE A 34 -3.83 -15.38 9.23
CA PHE A 34 -2.42 -15.02 9.14
C PHE A 34 -1.81 -14.76 10.51
N ARG A 35 -0.50 -15.03 10.61
CA ARG A 35 0.30 -14.60 11.75
C ARG A 35 0.40 -13.08 11.75
N LYS A 36 0.30 -12.48 12.94
CA LYS A 36 0.40 -11.03 13.14
C LYS A 36 1.73 -10.66 13.76
N HIS A 37 2.21 -9.48 13.41
CA HIS A 37 3.50 -8.93 13.82
C HIS A 37 3.31 -7.48 14.27
N PRO A 38 4.11 -6.98 15.23
CA PRO A 38 4.08 -5.56 15.59
C PRO A 38 4.55 -4.70 14.41
N ALA A 39 4.16 -3.43 14.37
CA ALA A 39 4.46 -2.50 13.28
C ALA A 39 5.97 -2.48 12.94
N LYS A 40 6.81 -2.44 13.98
CA LYS A 40 8.28 -2.43 13.86
C LYS A 40 8.87 -3.57 13.04
N TYR A 41 8.16 -4.69 12.92
CA TYR A 41 8.59 -5.82 12.09
C TYR A 41 8.67 -5.46 10.60
N PHE A 42 7.92 -4.43 10.17
CA PHE A 42 7.83 -4.01 8.78
C PHE A 42 8.56 -2.69 8.50
N PHE A 43 9.24 -2.08 9.47
CA PHE A 43 9.78 -0.73 9.34
C PHE A 43 10.81 -0.60 8.23
N ASP A 44 11.70 -1.58 8.06
CA ASP A 44 12.74 -1.54 7.01
C ASP A 44 12.19 -1.78 5.60
N ALA A 45 10.91 -2.11 5.46
CA ALA A 45 10.30 -2.36 4.16
C ALA A 45 10.01 -1.05 3.41
N ASN A 46 10.08 -1.10 2.08
CA ASN A 46 9.64 -0.04 1.19
C ASN A 46 8.80 -0.60 0.03
N CYS A 47 8.30 0.28 -0.84
CA CYS A 47 7.48 -0.07 -1.99
C CYS A 47 8.07 0.36 -3.32
N ARG A 48 9.30 0.89 -3.36
CA ARG A 48 9.97 1.35 -4.60
C ARG A 48 9.87 0.34 -5.73
N ALA A 49 10.35 -0.88 -5.48
CA ALA A 49 10.36 -1.94 -6.48
C ALA A 49 8.96 -2.48 -6.82
N SER A 50 7.91 -2.13 -6.07
CA SER A 50 6.52 -2.49 -6.37
C SER A 50 5.81 -1.37 -7.14
N LEU A 51 6.06 -0.11 -6.78
CA LEU A 51 5.41 1.07 -7.36
C LEU A 51 6.03 1.48 -8.69
N LEU A 52 7.32 1.21 -8.90
CA LEU A 52 8.05 1.53 -10.13
C LEU A 52 8.13 0.35 -11.12
N ARG A 53 7.30 -0.70 -10.95
CA ARG A 53 7.28 -1.80 -11.92
C ARG A 53 6.63 -1.31 -13.20
N ASP A 54 7.24 -1.68 -14.32
CA ASP A 54 6.80 -1.40 -15.68
C ASP A 54 5.69 -2.33 -16.17
N TRP A 55 5.44 -3.42 -15.45
CA TRP A 55 4.36 -4.37 -15.72
C TRP A 55 3.46 -4.49 -14.49
N HIS A 56 2.15 -4.40 -14.72
CA HIS A 56 1.06 -4.43 -13.72
C HIS A 56 0.63 -3.07 -13.16
N THR A 57 -0.40 -2.52 -13.81
CA THR A 57 -1.05 -1.27 -13.45
C THR A 57 -2.57 -1.45 -13.57
N HIS A 58 -3.31 -0.69 -12.76
CA HIS A 58 -4.76 -0.58 -12.82
C HIS A 58 -5.18 0.88 -13.02
N ILE A 59 -6.39 1.05 -13.53
CA ILE A 59 -7.12 2.31 -13.52
C ILE A 59 -8.45 2.02 -12.83
N ASP A 60 -8.78 2.77 -11.79
CA ASP A 60 -10.06 2.62 -11.13
C ASP A 60 -11.18 3.39 -11.86
N ASN A 61 -12.43 3.23 -11.39
CA ASN A 61 -13.58 3.89 -12.02
C ASN A 61 -13.59 5.42 -11.83
N TYR A 62 -12.69 5.98 -11.02
CA TYR A 62 -12.52 7.41 -10.82
C TYR A 62 -11.40 8.00 -11.70
N GLY A 63 -10.68 7.15 -12.43
CA GLY A 63 -9.57 7.54 -13.30
C GLY A 63 -8.22 7.57 -12.60
N ASN A 64 -8.09 7.06 -11.37
CA ASN A 64 -6.80 7.01 -10.69
C ASN A 64 -5.89 5.97 -11.34
N TYR A 65 -4.68 6.39 -11.74
CA TYR A 65 -3.61 5.51 -12.20
C TYR A 65 -2.96 4.85 -10.97
N ILE A 66 -2.97 3.52 -10.90
CA ILE A 66 -2.51 2.77 -9.71
C ILE A 66 -1.51 1.70 -10.17
N THR A 67 -0.34 1.63 -9.53
CA THR A 67 0.65 0.58 -9.83
C THR A 67 0.59 -0.58 -8.84
N GLY A 68 0.84 -1.80 -9.36
CA GLY A 68 0.74 -3.04 -8.60
C GLY A 68 -0.66 -3.21 -7.99
N TYR A 69 -0.72 -3.64 -6.73
CA TYR A 69 -1.99 -3.93 -6.03
C TYR A 69 -2.37 -2.83 -5.02
N CYS A 70 -1.78 -1.64 -5.13
CA CYS A 70 -1.84 -0.59 -4.12
C CYS A 70 -3.13 0.24 -4.21
N GLY A 71 -4.29 -0.39 -3.98
CA GLY A 71 -5.57 0.31 -3.93
C GLY A 71 -5.57 1.50 -2.96
N GLY A 72 -6.29 2.57 -3.34
CA GLY A 72 -6.35 3.83 -2.62
C GLY A 72 -5.11 4.71 -2.74
N LEU A 73 -4.11 4.31 -3.52
CA LEU A 73 -2.90 5.08 -3.77
C LEU A 73 -2.83 5.45 -5.26
N SER A 74 -3.18 6.69 -5.57
CA SER A 74 -3.19 7.23 -6.92
C SER A 74 -1.84 7.87 -7.27
N LEU A 75 -1.32 7.50 -8.43
CA LEU A 75 -0.16 8.12 -9.05
C LEU A 75 -0.55 9.28 -9.99
N GLY A 76 -1.84 9.56 -10.18
CA GLY A 76 -2.30 10.61 -11.08
C GLY A 76 -3.59 10.25 -11.80
N ASP A 77 -4.03 11.14 -12.69
CA ASP A 77 -5.23 10.96 -13.49
C ASP A 77 -4.90 10.29 -14.83
N ALA A 78 -5.37 9.06 -15.02
CA ALA A 78 -5.15 8.28 -16.23
C ALA A 78 -5.82 8.87 -17.49
N ARG A 79 -6.73 9.84 -17.35
CA ARG A 79 -7.29 10.60 -18.48
C ARG A 79 -6.28 11.60 -19.06
N ARG A 80 -5.23 11.92 -18.31
CA ARG A 80 -4.10 12.78 -18.69
C ARG A 80 -2.79 11.99 -18.69
N LEU A 81 -2.85 10.72 -19.12
CA LEU A 81 -1.73 9.79 -19.01
C LEU A 81 -0.49 10.25 -19.79
N ASP A 82 -0.66 10.83 -20.98
CA ASP A 82 0.47 11.31 -21.78
C ASP A 82 1.26 12.40 -21.03
N GLU A 83 0.56 13.39 -20.48
CA GLU A 83 1.15 14.45 -19.64
C GLU A 83 1.81 13.87 -18.40
N LEU A 84 1.16 12.90 -17.73
CA LEU A 84 1.72 12.22 -16.56
C LEU A 84 3.04 11.49 -16.88
N LEU A 85 3.14 10.89 -18.06
CA LEU A 85 4.34 10.18 -18.52
C LEU A 85 5.46 11.14 -18.95
N GLU A 86 5.11 12.29 -19.51
CA GLU A 86 6.06 13.33 -19.93
C GLU A 86 6.63 14.13 -18.74
N GLU A 87 5.76 14.57 -17.84
CA GLU A 87 6.12 15.39 -16.68
C GLU A 87 6.66 14.55 -15.50
N GLY A 88 6.23 13.30 -15.41
CA GLY A 88 6.52 12.44 -14.27
C GLY A 88 5.75 12.85 -13.01
N LEU A 89 6.27 12.42 -11.85
CA LEU A 89 5.65 12.68 -10.55
C LEU A 89 6.55 13.56 -9.68
N ASP A 90 5.99 14.67 -9.22
CA ASP A 90 6.59 15.49 -8.17
C ASP A 90 6.27 14.88 -6.80
N LEU A 91 7.29 14.33 -6.13
CA LEU A 91 7.16 13.70 -4.82
C LEU A 91 7.07 14.73 -3.68
N ASP A 92 7.47 15.98 -3.90
CA ASP A 92 7.31 17.04 -2.90
C ASP A 92 5.82 17.41 -2.73
N GLN A 93 5.05 17.29 -3.80
CA GLN A 93 3.58 17.44 -3.78
C GLN A 93 2.85 16.15 -3.40
N ARG A 94 3.56 15.02 -3.29
CA ARG A 94 3.01 13.69 -3.00
C ARG A 94 3.84 12.97 -1.94
N PRO A 95 3.93 13.53 -0.72
CA PRO A 95 4.88 13.07 0.28
C PRO A 95 4.64 11.62 0.74
N ILE A 96 3.41 11.09 0.68
CA ILE A 96 3.16 9.68 1.01
C ILE A 96 3.83 8.77 -0.02
N LEU A 97 3.78 9.12 -1.31
CA LEU A 97 4.55 8.41 -2.33
C LEU A 97 6.05 8.56 -2.10
N GLY A 98 6.51 9.75 -1.71
CA GLY A 98 7.90 10.01 -1.32
C GLY A 98 8.39 9.03 -0.25
N PHE A 99 7.62 8.85 0.83
CA PHE A 99 7.95 7.85 1.86
C PHE A 99 8.01 6.43 1.30
N LEU A 100 7.05 6.03 0.46
CA LEU A 100 6.95 4.67 -0.04
C LEU A 100 8.03 4.32 -1.10
N ILE A 101 8.54 5.31 -1.83
CA ILE A 101 9.47 5.14 -2.96
C ILE A 101 10.93 5.41 -2.54
N GLU A 102 11.15 6.37 -1.65
CA GLU A 102 12.50 6.87 -1.32
C GLU A 102 12.90 6.60 0.14
N LYS A 103 11.95 6.25 0.99
CA LYS A 103 12.15 6.00 2.42
C LYS A 103 11.66 4.59 2.79
N THR A 104 11.32 4.40 4.05
CA THR A 104 10.84 3.15 4.61
C THR A 104 9.44 3.30 5.21
N LEU A 105 8.79 2.18 5.53
CA LEU A 105 7.53 2.20 6.26
C LEU A 105 7.69 2.70 7.71
N GLY A 106 8.89 2.58 8.29
CA GLY A 106 9.21 3.20 9.58
C GLY A 106 9.11 4.72 9.51
N ASP A 107 9.66 5.33 8.45
CA ASP A 107 9.58 6.78 8.23
C ASP A 107 8.12 7.25 8.05
N LEU A 108 7.32 6.50 7.29
CA LEU A 108 5.89 6.78 7.14
C LEU A 108 5.13 6.62 8.46
N TYR A 109 5.47 5.61 9.25
CA TYR A 109 4.89 5.37 10.57
C TYR A 109 5.18 6.55 11.51
N ASP A 110 6.44 6.97 11.61
CA ASP A 110 6.85 8.07 12.48
C ASP A 110 6.19 9.39 12.07
N PHE A 111 6.10 9.66 10.76
CA PHE A 111 5.35 10.79 10.22
C PHE A 111 3.88 10.73 10.64
N ALA A 112 3.22 9.59 10.48
CA ALA A 112 1.82 9.44 10.85
C ALA A 112 1.58 9.58 12.36
N VAL A 113 2.50 9.09 13.20
CA VAL A 113 2.42 9.26 14.67
C VAL A 113 2.57 10.73 15.03
N ARG A 114 3.57 11.42 14.47
CA ARG A 114 3.92 12.79 14.83
C ARG A 114 2.90 13.81 14.34
N GLU A 115 2.50 13.72 13.07
CA GLU A 115 1.66 14.72 12.42
C GLU A 115 0.16 14.40 12.51
N PHE A 116 -0.20 13.11 12.56
CA PHE A 116 -1.59 12.65 12.51
C PHE A 116 -2.04 11.88 13.75
N GLY A 117 -1.17 11.76 14.76
CA GLY A 117 -1.50 11.05 16.00
C GLY A 117 -1.82 9.57 15.79
N TYR A 118 -1.25 8.93 14.77
CA TYR A 118 -1.44 7.51 14.49
C TYR A 118 -1.09 6.65 15.70
N ARG A 119 -1.89 5.61 15.94
CA ARG A 119 -1.66 4.64 17.02
C ARG A 119 -1.63 3.24 16.43
N GLU A 120 -0.56 2.52 16.74
CA GLU A 120 -0.42 1.12 16.37
C GLU A 120 -1.63 0.29 16.84
N ARG A 121 -2.12 -0.58 15.96
CA ARG A 121 -3.19 -1.52 16.29
C ARG A 121 -2.70 -2.57 17.28
N GLY A 122 -3.45 -2.75 18.37
CA GLY A 122 -3.10 -3.69 19.43
C GLY A 122 -3.02 -5.16 19.00
N ASP A 123 -3.66 -5.56 17.89
CA ASP A 123 -3.59 -6.92 17.37
C ASP A 123 -2.43 -7.15 16.37
N GLY A 124 -1.65 -6.11 16.04
CA GLY A 124 -0.56 -6.18 15.06
C GLY A 124 -1.03 -6.33 13.61
N TYR A 125 -0.09 -6.55 12.69
CA TYR A 125 -0.29 -6.55 11.24
C TYR A 125 0.15 -7.84 10.58
N ILE A 126 -0.51 -8.20 9.49
CA ILE A 126 -0.26 -9.46 8.76
C ILE A 126 0.75 -9.29 7.62
N SER A 127 0.99 -8.06 7.18
CA SER A 127 1.94 -7.74 6.11
C SER A 127 2.38 -6.27 6.17
N LYS A 128 3.41 -5.91 5.39
CA LYS A 128 3.83 -4.52 5.22
C LYS A 128 2.71 -3.64 4.64
N CYS A 129 1.88 -4.21 3.77
CA CYS A 129 0.80 -3.51 3.09
C CYS A 129 -0.42 -3.32 3.99
N ASP A 130 -0.65 -4.24 4.93
CA ASP A 130 -1.61 -4.05 6.02
C ASP A 130 -1.26 -2.82 6.87
N LEU A 131 -0.01 -2.73 7.35
CA LEU A 131 0.47 -1.55 8.09
C LEU A 131 0.35 -0.26 7.26
N CYS A 132 0.87 -0.28 6.02
CA CYS A 132 0.82 0.86 5.11
C CYS A 132 -0.62 1.33 4.87
N GLN A 133 -1.56 0.40 4.66
CA GLN A 133 -2.97 0.72 4.42
C GLN A 133 -3.66 1.28 5.67
N ASP A 134 -3.35 0.75 6.85
CA ASP A 134 -3.89 1.25 8.12
C ASP A 134 -3.42 2.69 8.40
N ILE A 135 -2.13 2.98 8.17
CA ILE A 135 -1.59 4.34 8.25
C ILE A 135 -2.27 5.27 7.24
N ARG A 136 -2.32 4.88 5.96
CA ARG A 136 -2.95 5.70 4.90
C ARG A 136 -4.42 5.98 5.20
N ARG A 137 -5.17 4.99 5.69
CA ARG A 137 -6.57 5.15 6.10
C ARG A 137 -6.70 6.17 7.22
N HIS A 138 -5.84 6.08 8.24
CA HIS A 138 -5.84 7.02 9.37
C HIS A 138 -5.60 8.46 8.92
N ILE A 139 -4.61 8.67 8.04
CA ILE A 139 -4.31 9.98 7.46
C ILE A 139 -5.49 10.48 6.60
N ALA A 140 -5.97 9.66 5.66
CA ALA A 140 -7.08 9.99 4.78
C ALA A 140 -8.38 10.30 5.55
N SER A 141 -8.60 9.72 6.73
CA SER A 141 -9.78 10.05 7.54
C SER A 141 -9.75 11.44 8.18
N GLN A 142 -8.59 12.11 8.18
CA GLN A 142 -8.38 13.39 8.87
C GLN A 142 -8.10 14.56 7.94
N THR A 143 -7.57 14.31 6.73
CA THR A 143 -7.18 15.36 5.78
C THR A 143 -7.37 14.94 4.33
N ASP A 144 -7.56 15.90 3.44
CA ASP A 144 -7.57 15.79 1.98
C ASP A 144 -6.31 16.40 1.32
N GLU A 145 -5.32 16.83 2.13
CA GLU A 145 -4.08 17.45 1.66
C GLU A 145 -3.21 16.55 0.77
N PHE A 146 -3.38 15.22 0.84
CA PHE A 146 -2.59 14.26 0.07
C PHE A 146 -3.37 13.74 -1.14
N PRO A 147 -3.19 14.31 -2.34
CA PRO A 147 -3.94 13.93 -3.54
C PRO A 147 -3.65 12.49 -3.98
N GLU A 148 -2.53 11.89 -3.58
CA GLU A 148 -2.21 10.49 -3.82
C GLU A 148 -3.08 9.52 -2.99
N LEU A 149 -3.76 9.96 -1.93
CA LEU A 149 -4.66 9.12 -1.12
C LEU A 149 -6.07 9.10 -1.71
N ALA A 150 -6.18 8.62 -2.93
CA ALA A 150 -7.42 8.58 -3.71
C ALA A 150 -7.70 7.18 -4.27
N PRO A 151 -8.99 6.80 -4.45
CA PRO A 151 -10.19 7.58 -4.11
C PRO A 151 -10.48 7.51 -2.61
N ARG A 152 -11.22 8.49 -2.06
CA ARG A 152 -11.52 8.54 -0.62
C ARG A 152 -12.36 7.32 -0.20
N GLU A 153 -13.30 6.97 -1.06
CA GLU A 153 -14.22 5.84 -0.97
C GLU A 153 -13.47 4.51 -0.76
N PHE A 154 -12.25 4.38 -1.29
CA PHE A 154 -11.43 3.20 -1.01
C PHE A 154 -11.26 3.00 0.50
N TYR A 155 -10.90 4.06 1.23
CA TYR A 155 -10.62 4.04 2.66
C TYR A 155 -11.87 3.95 3.53
N GLU A 156 -12.95 4.60 3.09
CA GLU A 156 -14.25 4.59 3.77
C GLU A 156 -14.86 3.19 3.76
N HIS A 157 -14.70 2.45 2.67
CA HIS A 157 -15.35 1.14 2.46
C HIS A 157 -14.44 -0.08 2.68
N LEU A 158 -13.23 0.08 3.25
CA LEU A 158 -12.32 -1.06 3.51
C LEU A 158 -12.94 -2.13 4.42
N GLY A 159 -13.82 -1.70 5.32
CA GLY A 159 -14.51 -2.54 6.28
C GLY A 159 -15.91 -2.98 5.86
N ASP A 160 -16.33 -2.70 4.62
CA ASP A 160 -17.68 -2.97 4.14
C ASP A 160 -17.83 -4.40 3.61
N LEU A 161 -19.06 -4.91 3.63
CA LEU A 161 -19.43 -6.29 3.28
C LEU A 161 -19.64 -6.47 1.78
#